data_AF-A0AA43FQL8-F1
#
_entry.id   AF-A0AA43FQL8-F1
#
_cell.length_a   1.000
_cell.length_b   1.000
_cell.length_c   1.000
_cell.angle_alpha   90.00
_cell.angle_beta   90.00
_cell.angle_gamma   90.00
#
_symmetry.space_group_name_H-M   'P 1'
#
loop_
_entity.id
_entity.type
_entity.pdbx_description
1 polymer ?
#
loop_
_entity_poly.entity_id
_entity_poly.type
_entity_poly.pdbx_seq_one_letter_code
_entity_poly.pdbx_strand_id
1 'polypeptide(L)'
;MKHGTIHGLISAVMAATMLGSSTAALSATQAESGDGDATTEVRVVNTHARSVQVYARDGQGHRYLLGWVSRGNWGIFELPESLTREGSVQILVFPAPLPPDMSMSGQMDGISSGRMVFDSDEAIDVWVGTDLMESVVQVTST
;
A
#
# COMPACT_ATOMS: atom_id res chain seq x y z
N MET A 1 35.82 -29.21 -15.88
CA MET A 1 34.66 -29.91 -16.46
C MET A 1 33.51 -29.84 -15.45
N LYS A 2 32.34 -29.32 -15.89
CA LYS A 2 30.95 -29.61 -15.44
C LYS A 2 30.64 -29.64 -13.91
N HIS A 3 29.91 -28.65 -13.39
CA HIS A 3 28.43 -28.52 -13.27
C HIS A 3 27.88 -29.02 -11.92
N GLY A 4 27.00 -28.22 -11.29
CA GLY A 4 26.18 -28.68 -10.17
C GLY A 4 25.53 -27.58 -9.32
N THR A 5 24.50 -26.93 -9.86
CA THR A 5 23.48 -26.12 -9.17
C THR A 5 22.75 -26.93 -8.08
N ILE A 6 22.17 -26.29 -7.04
CA ILE A 6 20.75 -26.38 -6.61
C ILE A 6 20.51 -25.72 -5.22
N HIS A 7 19.59 -24.75 -5.25
CA HIS A 7 18.59 -24.25 -4.29
C HIS A 7 18.62 -24.66 -2.81
N GLY A 8 18.49 -23.66 -1.94
CA GLY A 8 17.91 -23.76 -0.60
C GLY A 8 16.83 -22.69 -0.40
N LEU A 9 15.58 -23.04 -0.69
CA LEU A 9 14.39 -22.26 -0.35
C LEU A 9 14.22 -22.28 1.18
N ILE A 10 14.29 -21.12 1.83
CA ILE A 10 13.92 -21.00 3.24
C ILE A 10 12.39 -20.91 3.31
N SER A 11 11.82 -21.92 3.98
CA SER A 11 10.43 -22.02 4.36
C SER A 11 10.03 -20.92 5.34
N ALA A 12 8.86 -20.32 5.12
CA ALA A 12 8.01 -19.83 6.20
C ALA A 12 6.55 -20.01 5.80
N VAL A 13 5.99 -21.16 6.17
CA VAL A 13 4.54 -21.39 6.23
C VAL A 13 4.01 -20.63 7.45
N MET A 14 3.18 -19.61 7.23
CA MET A 14 2.28 -19.09 8.25
C MET A 14 0.85 -19.50 7.87
N ALA A 15 0.43 -20.64 8.39
CA ALA A 15 -0.94 -21.10 8.34
C ALA A 15 -1.73 -20.43 9.48
N ALA A 16 -2.65 -19.54 9.13
CA ALA A 16 -3.70 -19.09 10.04
C ALA A 16 -5.06 -19.55 9.48
N THR A 17 -5.52 -20.69 10.00
CA THR A 17 -6.86 -21.22 9.80
C THR A 17 -7.86 -20.38 10.60
N MET A 18 -8.62 -19.51 9.93
CA MET A 18 -9.88 -18.99 10.48
C MET A 18 -11.05 -19.44 9.59
N LEU A 19 -11.80 -20.41 10.11
CA LEU A 19 -13.09 -20.85 9.61
C LEU A 19 -14.11 -19.73 9.82
N GLY A 20 -14.59 -19.15 8.72
CA GLY A 20 -15.70 -18.21 8.68
C GLY A 20 -16.36 -18.25 7.32
N SER A 21 -17.34 -19.14 7.14
CA SER A 21 -18.11 -19.30 5.92
C SER A 21 -18.97 -18.06 5.66
N SER A 22 -18.55 -17.25 4.69
CA SER A 22 -19.42 -16.32 3.95
C SER A 22 -18.73 -16.04 2.62
N THR A 23 -19.13 -16.77 1.57
CA THR A 23 -18.74 -16.49 0.18
C THR A 23 -19.35 -15.16 -0.25
N ALA A 24 -18.68 -14.05 0.07
CA ALA A 24 -18.77 -12.85 -0.74
C ALA A 24 -17.83 -13.09 -1.93
N ALA A 25 -18.40 -13.22 -3.13
CA ALA A 25 -17.62 -13.19 -4.35
C ALA A 25 -16.91 -11.83 -4.40
N LEU A 26 -15.63 -11.80 -4.05
CA LEU A 26 -14.77 -10.63 -4.22
C LEU A 26 -14.57 -10.47 -5.72
N SER A 27 -15.30 -9.53 -6.33
CA SER A 27 -14.88 -8.98 -7.62
C SER A 27 -13.56 -8.25 -7.38
N ALA A 28 -12.46 -8.93 -7.67
CA ALA A 28 -11.16 -8.30 -7.83
C ALA A 28 -11.27 -7.36 -9.03
N THR A 29 -11.60 -6.10 -8.80
CA THR A 29 -11.31 -5.04 -9.76
C THR A 29 -9.81 -4.81 -9.65
N GLN A 30 -9.08 -5.32 -10.63
CA GLN A 30 -7.70 -4.96 -10.86
C GLN A 30 -7.69 -3.48 -11.24
N ALA A 31 -7.16 -2.63 -10.36
CA ALA A 31 -6.81 -1.28 -10.76
C ALA A 31 -5.73 -1.40 -11.85
N GLU A 32 -5.91 -0.69 -12.95
CA GLU A 32 -5.04 -0.77 -14.12
C GLU A 32 -3.60 -0.37 -13.74
N SER A 33 -2.65 -1.27 -14.01
CA SER A 33 -1.21 -1.03 -13.88
C SER A 33 -0.78 0.02 -14.91
N GLY A 34 0.11 0.94 -14.51
CA GLY A 34 0.74 1.89 -15.41
C GLY A 34 1.66 1.15 -16.37
N ASP A 35 1.73 1.65 -17.61
CA ASP A 35 2.63 1.10 -18.63
C ASP A 35 4.07 1.53 -18.30
N GLY A 36 4.90 0.57 -17.87
CA GLY A 36 6.33 0.48 -18.18
C GLY A 36 7.27 1.61 -17.74
N ASP A 37 7.82 1.49 -16.54
CA ASP A 37 9.24 1.60 -16.16
C ASP A 37 9.32 1.20 -14.68
N ALA A 38 10.48 0.84 -14.11
CA ALA A 38 10.55 0.33 -12.73
C ALA A 38 10.10 1.40 -11.71
N THR A 39 8.82 1.43 -11.41
CA THR A 39 8.17 2.31 -10.46
C THR A 39 7.99 1.57 -9.15
N THR A 40 8.41 2.19 -8.05
CA THR A 40 8.19 1.64 -6.71
C THR A 40 6.69 1.41 -6.51
N GLU A 41 6.33 0.17 -6.17
CA GLU A 41 4.95 -0.22 -5.93
C GLU A 41 4.49 0.16 -4.52
N VAL A 42 3.24 0.57 -4.38
CA VAL A 42 2.52 0.71 -3.12
C VAL A 42 1.40 -0.33 -3.12
N ARG A 43 1.55 -1.36 -2.30
CA ARG A 43 0.62 -2.47 -2.18
C ARG A 43 -0.25 -2.25 -0.96
N VAL A 44 -1.57 -2.21 -1.15
CA VAL A 44 -2.50 -1.80 -0.09
C VAL A 44 -3.53 -2.89 0.12
N VAL A 45 -3.69 -3.33 1.36
CA VAL A 45 -4.74 -4.27 1.79
C VAL A 45 -5.69 -3.53 2.72
N ASN A 46 -6.96 -3.44 2.35
CA ASN A 46 -7.98 -2.72 3.11
C ASN A 46 -8.93 -3.65 3.85
N THR A 47 -8.72 -3.81 5.16
CA THR A 47 -9.65 -4.51 6.07
C THR A 47 -10.57 -3.55 6.83
N HIS A 48 -10.38 -2.24 6.68
CA HIS A 48 -11.19 -1.21 7.33
C HIS A 48 -12.65 -1.24 6.85
N ALA A 49 -13.57 -0.78 7.70
CA ALA A 49 -15.02 -0.81 7.42
C ALA A 49 -15.48 0.08 6.25
N ARG A 50 -14.58 0.91 5.71
CA ARG A 50 -14.85 1.87 4.62
C ARG A 50 -13.79 1.71 3.53
N SER A 51 -14.14 2.10 2.31
CA SER A 51 -13.13 2.32 1.26
C SER A 51 -12.12 3.35 1.74
N VAL A 52 -10.88 3.24 1.27
CA VAL A 52 -9.80 4.18 1.60
C VAL A 52 -9.25 4.86 0.36
N GLN A 53 -8.83 6.10 0.51
CA GLN A 53 -8.03 6.83 -0.47
C GLN A 53 -6.57 6.75 -0.05
N VAL A 54 -5.69 6.53 -1.03
CA VAL A 54 -4.25 6.37 -0.83
C VAL A 54 -3.54 7.53 -1.51
N TYR A 55 -2.70 8.22 -0.77
CA TYR A 55 -1.89 9.33 -1.26
C TYR A 55 -0.41 9.09 -0.98
N ALA A 56 0.43 9.62 -1.87
CA ALA A 56 1.84 9.85 -1.61
C ALA A 56 2.07 11.35 -1.33
N ARG A 57 2.95 11.68 -0.40
CA ARG A 57 3.39 13.05 -0.12
C ARG A 57 4.90 13.16 -0.33
N ASP A 58 5.32 14.14 -1.12
CA ASP A 58 6.72 14.40 -1.44
C ASP A 58 7.48 15.11 -0.30
N GLY A 59 8.78 15.35 -0.51
CA GLY A 59 9.63 16.06 0.44
C GLY A 59 9.23 17.53 0.67
N GLN A 60 8.50 18.12 -0.28
CA GLN A 60 8.01 19.50 -0.28
C GLN A 60 6.61 19.65 0.35
N GLY A 61 5.94 18.53 0.63
CA GLY A 61 4.60 18.47 1.20
C GLY A 61 3.46 18.39 0.19
N HIS A 62 3.74 18.35 -1.12
CA HIS A 62 2.71 18.14 -2.14
C HIS A 62 2.19 16.71 -2.08
N ARG A 63 0.90 16.55 -2.37
CA ARG A 63 0.20 15.27 -2.27
C ARG A 63 -0.29 14.82 -3.63
N TYR A 64 -0.13 13.53 -3.87
CA TYR A 64 -0.48 12.84 -5.09
C TYR A 64 -1.46 11.73 -4.74
N LEU A 65 -2.67 11.79 -5.28
CA LEU A 65 -3.64 10.70 -5.14
C LEU A 65 -3.18 9.52 -5.98
N LEU A 66 -2.89 8.39 -5.33
CA LEU A 66 -2.54 7.15 -6.02
C LEU A 66 -3.79 6.39 -6.45
N GLY A 67 -4.80 6.35 -5.58
CA GLY A 67 -6.06 5.69 -5.92
C GLY A 67 -6.93 5.38 -4.70
N TRP A 68 -7.85 4.44 -4.90
CA TRP A 68 -8.86 4.07 -3.92
C TRP A 68 -8.88 2.55 -3.78
N VAL A 69 -9.03 2.06 -2.54
CA VAL A 69 -9.18 0.64 -2.26
C VAL A 69 -10.50 0.42 -1.53
N SER A 70 -11.41 -0.31 -2.18
CA SER A 70 -12.70 -0.67 -1.60
C SER A 70 -12.54 -1.48 -0.31
N ARG A 71 -13.54 -1.39 0.58
CA ARG A 71 -13.62 -2.24 1.77
C ARG A 71 -13.39 -3.71 1.40
N GLY A 72 -12.53 -4.41 2.16
CA GLY A 72 -12.27 -5.84 2.01
C GLY A 72 -11.49 -6.21 0.76
N ASN A 73 -10.90 -5.24 0.06
CA ASN A 73 -10.12 -5.45 -1.16
C ASN A 73 -8.66 -5.02 -0.96
N TRP A 74 -7.85 -5.27 -1.98
CA TRP A 74 -6.49 -4.81 -2.08
C TRP A 74 -6.25 -4.11 -3.42
N GLY A 75 -5.17 -3.35 -3.53
CA GLY A 75 -4.75 -2.68 -4.75
C GLY A 75 -3.24 -2.50 -4.79
N ILE A 76 -2.70 -2.34 -5.99
CA ILE A 76 -1.30 -1.98 -6.23
C ILE A 76 -1.32 -0.67 -6.98
N PHE A 77 -0.50 0.27 -6.53
CA PHE A 77 -0.34 1.58 -7.15
C PHE A 77 1.13 1.81 -7.42
N GLU A 78 1.43 2.55 -8.47
CA GLU A 78 2.79 2.93 -8.79
C GLU A 78 3.07 4.32 -8.26
N LEU A 79 4.24 4.50 -7.64
CA LEU A 79 4.72 5.84 -7.32
C LEU A 79 5.21 6.53 -8.60
N PRO A 80 4.79 7.79 -8.82
CA PRO A 80 5.37 8.61 -9.87
C PRO A 80 6.89 8.69 -9.73
N GLU A 81 7.64 8.55 -10.83
CA GLU A 81 9.11 8.62 -10.81
C GLU A 81 9.65 9.92 -10.19
N SER A 82 8.91 11.02 -10.29
CA SER A 82 9.29 12.28 -9.66
C SER A 82 9.41 12.16 -8.13
N LEU A 83 8.61 11.28 -7.52
CA LEU A 83 8.66 11.02 -6.08
C LEU A 83 9.79 10.07 -5.69
N THR A 84 10.06 9.07 -6.53
CA THR A 84 11.12 8.10 -6.27
C THR A 84 12.51 8.74 -6.40
N ARG A 85 12.69 9.70 -7.34
CA ARG A 85 13.94 10.46 -7.48
C ARG A 85 14.23 11.42 -6.32
N GLU A 86 13.20 11.97 -5.68
CA GLU A 86 13.37 12.86 -4.51
C GLU A 86 13.74 12.11 -3.23
N GLY A 87 13.62 10.77 -3.22
CA GLY A 87 14.15 9.89 -2.19
C GLY A 87 13.46 9.95 -0.83
N SER A 88 12.46 10.81 -0.63
CA SER A 88 11.65 10.80 0.61
C SER A 88 10.17 10.95 0.30
N VAL A 89 9.40 9.92 0.64
CA VAL A 89 7.95 9.90 0.46
C VAL A 89 7.27 9.52 1.77
N GLN A 90 6.11 10.11 2.00
CA GLN A 90 5.20 9.69 3.06
C GLN A 90 3.92 9.13 2.42
N ILE A 91 3.45 7.98 2.91
CA ILE A 91 2.18 7.42 2.51
C ILE A 91 1.10 7.88 3.48
N LEU A 92 -0.02 8.32 2.94
CA LEU A 92 -1.20 8.76 3.68
C LEU A 92 -2.40 7.95 3.22
N VAL A 93 -3.18 7.45 4.15
CA VAL A 93 -4.40 6.68 3.85
C VAL A 93 -5.56 7.21 4.66
N PHE A 94 -6.68 7.48 3.99
CA PHE A 94 -7.85 8.10 4.61
C PHE A 94 -9.14 7.35 4.27
N PRO A 95 -10.04 7.08 5.23
CA PRO A 95 -11.36 6.54 4.94
C PRO A 95 -12.20 7.49 4.07
N ALA A 96 -12.84 6.93 3.05
CA ALA A 96 -13.75 7.64 2.16
C ALA A 96 -15.23 7.46 2.56
N PRO A 97 -16.13 8.42 2.24
CA PRO A 97 -15.84 9.74 1.68
C PRO A 97 -15.17 10.66 2.71
N LEU A 98 -14.34 11.57 2.22
CA LEU A 98 -13.84 12.69 3.01
C LEU A 98 -15.00 13.66 3.32
N PRO A 99 -15.10 14.21 4.54
CA PRO A 99 -16.10 15.23 4.84
C PRO A 99 -15.89 16.49 3.96
N PRO A 100 -16.96 17.15 3.52
CA PRO A 100 -16.90 18.25 2.53
C PRO A 100 -16.21 19.53 3.02
N ASP A 101 -16.08 19.76 4.34
CA ASP A 101 -15.59 21.03 4.92
C ASP A 101 -14.14 20.97 5.45
N MET A 102 -13.37 19.91 5.13
CA MET A 102 -12.07 19.68 5.75
C MET A 102 -10.89 20.21 4.92
N SER A 103 -10.26 21.30 5.38
CA SER A 103 -8.83 21.50 5.13
C SER A 103 -8.08 20.42 5.89
N MET A 104 -7.29 19.61 5.19
CA MET A 104 -6.49 18.52 5.76
C MET A 104 -5.29 19.02 6.61
N SER A 105 -5.52 20.00 7.48
CA SER A 105 -4.53 20.75 8.24
C SER A 105 -4.54 20.44 9.74
N GLY A 106 -5.45 19.61 10.26
CA GLY A 106 -5.60 19.47 11.72
C GLY A 106 -5.79 18.07 12.28
N GLN A 107 -6.69 17.25 11.73
CA GLN A 107 -7.03 15.97 12.36
C GLN A 107 -7.82 15.12 11.36
N MET A 108 -7.14 14.20 10.70
CA MET A 108 -7.81 13.12 9.98
C MET A 108 -7.61 11.85 10.78
N ASP A 109 -8.69 11.12 11.07
CA ASP A 109 -8.58 9.69 11.35
C ASP A 109 -8.07 9.04 10.07
N GLY A 110 -6.79 8.72 10.07
CA GLY A 110 -6.06 8.26 8.90
C GLY A 110 -4.69 7.73 9.29
N ILE A 111 -4.10 7.01 8.36
CA ILE A 111 -2.77 6.45 8.53
C ILE A 111 -1.80 7.42 7.88
N SER A 112 -0.75 7.77 8.60
CA SER A 112 0.37 8.53 8.07
C SER A 112 1.64 7.76 8.40
N SER A 113 2.38 7.34 7.38
CA SER A 113 3.71 6.80 7.60
C SER A 113 4.66 7.90 8.11
N GLY A 114 5.84 7.51 8.60
CA GLY A 114 6.99 8.41 8.62
C GLY A 114 7.43 8.76 7.19
N ARG A 115 8.40 9.68 7.05
CA ARG A 115 9.14 9.79 5.78
C ARG A 115 9.96 8.52 5.59
N MET A 116 9.84 7.93 4.41
CA MET A 116 10.52 6.71 4.02
C MET A 116 11.44 7.02 2.86
N VAL A 117 12.65 6.46 2.93
CA VAL A 117 13.61 6.38 1.84
C VAL A 117 13.60 4.94 1.40
N PHE A 118 13.53 4.70 0.10
CA PHE A 118 13.48 3.36 -0.46
C PHE A 118 14.25 3.33 -1.78
N ASP A 119 14.78 2.16 -2.11
CA ASP A 119 15.49 1.90 -3.36
C ASP A 119 14.51 1.49 -4.48
N SER A 120 14.99 1.47 -5.72
CA SER A 120 14.16 1.19 -6.90
C SER A 120 13.60 -0.24 -6.96
N ASP A 121 14.15 -1.16 -6.17
CA ASP A 121 13.76 -2.57 -6.04
C ASP A 121 12.92 -2.86 -4.78
N GLU A 122 12.47 -1.82 -4.08
CA GLU A 122 11.61 -1.97 -2.91
C GLU A 122 10.15 -1.63 -3.24
N ALA A 123 9.24 -2.26 -2.49
CA ALA A 123 7.82 -1.97 -2.48
C ALA A 123 7.40 -1.47 -1.10
N ILE A 124 6.30 -0.72 -1.06
CA ILE A 124 5.69 -0.23 0.16
C ILE A 124 4.42 -1.03 0.41
N ASP A 125 4.42 -1.86 1.46
CA ASP A 125 3.24 -2.60 1.90
C ASP A 125 2.46 -1.77 2.93
N VAL A 126 1.16 -1.67 2.71
CA VAL A 126 0.21 -0.92 3.53
C VAL A 126 -0.90 -1.86 3.94
N TRP A 127 -0.95 -2.18 5.23
CA TRP A 127 -2.05 -2.91 5.82
C TRP A 127 -2.96 -1.96 6.60
N VAL A 128 -4.17 -1.76 6.09
CA VAL A 128 -5.19 -0.94 6.74
C VAL A 128 -6.05 -1.87 7.60
N GLY A 129 -5.88 -1.76 8.92
CA GLY A 129 -6.60 -2.53 9.92
C GLY A 129 -8.07 -2.15 10.04
N THR A 130 -8.84 -2.96 10.76
CA THR A 130 -10.22 -2.63 11.15
C THR A 130 -10.26 -1.38 12.03
N ASP A 131 -9.27 -1.24 12.92
CA ASP A 131 -8.91 0.00 13.59
C ASP A 131 -7.72 0.63 12.85
N LEU A 132 -7.80 1.91 12.54
CA LEU A 132 -6.72 2.63 11.86
C LEU A 132 -5.45 2.69 12.71
N MET A 133 -5.56 2.61 14.04
CA MET A 133 -4.42 2.56 14.96
C MET A 133 -3.64 1.25 14.89
N GLU A 134 -4.25 0.18 14.40
CA GLU A 134 -3.58 -1.12 14.19
C GLU A 134 -2.93 -1.24 12.81
N SER A 135 -3.05 -0.20 11.97
CA SER A 135 -2.57 -0.24 10.59
C SER A 135 -1.05 -0.13 10.52
N VAL A 136 -0.47 -0.76 9.50
CA VAL A 136 0.98 -0.86 9.31
C VAL A 136 1.36 -0.33 7.93
N VAL A 137 2.44 0.44 7.87
CA VAL A 137 3.11 0.83 6.63
C VAL A 137 4.57 0.41 6.75
N GLN A 138 5.06 -0.37 5.80
CA GLN A 138 6.43 -0.87 5.81
C GLN A 138 7.03 -0.90 4.40
N VAL A 139 8.35 -0.81 4.33
CA VAL A 139 9.12 -1.02 3.11
C VAL A 139 9.58 -2.47 3.08
N THR A 140 9.43 -3.13 1.94
CA THR A 140 9.77 -4.53 1.72
C THR A 140 10.60 -4.64 0.44
N SER A 141 11.78 -5.25 0.52
CA SER A 141 12.58 -5.59 -0.67
C SER A 141 11.85 -6.63 -1.52
N THR A 142 11.81 -6.43 -2.84
CA THR A 142 11.08 -7.32 -3.76
C THR A 142 11.92 -8.45 -4.34
#